data_AF-A0A9Q4KQR0-F1
#
_entry.id   AF-A0A9Q4KQR0-F1
#
_cell.length_a   1.000
_cell.length_b   1.000
_cell.length_c   1.000
_cell.angle_alpha   90.00
_cell.angle_beta   90.00
_cell.angle_gamma   90.00
#
_symmetry.space_group_name_H-M   'P 1'
#
loop_
_entity.id
_entity.type
_entity.pdbx_description
1 polymer ?
#
loop_
_entity_poly.entity_id
_entity_poly.type
_entity_poly.pdbx_seq_one_letter_code
_entity_poly.pdbx_strand_id
1 'polypeptide(L)'
;MKWLINSIGGFIVLAIEWLVKKVGIKVTILAFIIPIYASFVVFMIAFVGYAILFMMKIWNLIKEYFPKAFDYSSASGSFAGLSSHTITSSTMAFLNESGLALAFSNAMNLFLSILSLYFALQLYKVIMYVRKNINDIITSLLNLMSR
;
A
#
# COMPACT_ATOMS: atom_id res chain seq x y z
N MET A 1 -4.47 -20.68 -13.21
CA MET A 1 -5.13 -19.45 -12.72
C MET A 1 -6.58 -19.29 -13.18
N LYS A 2 -6.91 -19.39 -14.48
CA LYS A 2 -8.31 -19.27 -14.97
C LYS A 2 -9.30 -20.27 -14.33
N TRP A 3 -8.89 -21.53 -14.13
CA TRP A 3 -9.72 -22.54 -13.45
C TRP A 3 -10.04 -22.17 -11.99
N LEU A 4 -9.07 -21.60 -11.27
CA LEU A 4 -9.26 -21.19 -9.86
C LEU A 4 -10.24 -20.02 -9.78
N ILE A 5 -10.09 -19.03 -10.66
CA ILE A 5 -10.99 -17.87 -10.78
C ILE A 5 -12.41 -18.33 -11.12
N ASN A 6 -12.56 -19.27 -12.06
CA ASN A 6 -13.87 -19.82 -12.43
C ASN A 6 -14.50 -20.67 -11.32
N SER A 7 -13.69 -21.44 -10.57
CA SER A 7 -14.19 -22.26 -9.45
C SER A 7 -14.66 -21.38 -8.28
N ILE A 8 -13.87 -20.36 -7.94
CA ILE A 8 -14.24 -19.38 -6.90
C ILE A 8 -15.46 -18.57 -7.34
N GLY A 9 -15.49 -18.12 -8.60
CA GLY A 9 -16.64 -17.40 -9.17
C GLY A 9 -17.92 -18.23 -9.19
N GLY A 10 -17.86 -19.50 -9.61
CA GLY A 10 -19.01 -20.41 -9.62
C GLY A 10 -19.54 -20.71 -8.23
N PHE A 11 -18.67 -20.84 -7.23
CA PHE A 11 -19.07 -21.06 -5.84
C PHE A 11 -19.79 -19.84 -5.24
N ILE A 12 -19.31 -18.63 -5.56
CA ILE A 12 -19.94 -17.37 -5.14
C ILE A 12 -21.33 -17.23 -5.77
N VAL A 13 -21.47 -17.55 -7.07
CA VAL A 13 -22.77 -17.50 -7.75
C VAL A 13 -23.75 -18.48 -7.12
N LEU A 14 -23.36 -19.74 -6.89
CA LEU A 14 -24.22 -20.74 -6.23
C LEU A 14 -24.63 -20.31 -4.81
N ALA A 15 -23.71 -19.72 -4.04
CA ALA A 15 -24.01 -19.23 -2.70
C ALA A 15 -24.98 -18.04 -2.73
N ILE A 16 -24.82 -17.11 -3.69
CA ILE A 16 -25.75 -15.99 -3.88
C ILE A 16 -27.11 -16.48 -4.35
N GLU A 17 -27.18 -17.42 -5.30
CA GLU A 17 -28.44 -18.02 -5.75
C GLU A 17 -29.18 -18.72 -4.60
N TRP A 18 -28.45 -19.45 -3.75
CA TRP A 18 -29.03 -20.08 -2.57
C TRP A 18 -29.56 -19.05 -1.56
N LEU A 19 -28.80 -17.99 -1.30
CA LEU A 19 -29.22 -16.87 -0.43
C LEU A 19 -30.46 -16.16 -0.98
N VAL A 20 -30.45 -15.85 -2.27
CA VAL A 20 -31.57 -15.21 -2.98
C VAL A 20 -32.84 -16.06 -2.88
N LYS A 21 -32.73 -17.38 -3.09
CA LYS A 21 -33.87 -18.30 -2.98
C LYS A 21 -34.44 -18.39 -1.56
N LYS A 22 -33.61 -18.19 -0.53
CA LYS A 22 -34.01 -18.40 0.87
C LYS A 22 -34.53 -17.14 1.56
N VAL A 23 -33.98 -15.98 1.22
CA VAL A 23 -34.22 -14.70 1.94
C VAL A 23 -34.77 -13.60 1.03
N GLY A 24 -34.79 -13.83 -0.28
CA GLY A 24 -35.24 -12.87 -1.28
C GLY A 24 -34.14 -11.90 -1.72
N ILE A 25 -34.33 -11.35 -2.93
CA ILE A 25 -33.32 -10.54 -3.63
C ILE A 25 -33.01 -9.24 -2.88
N LYS A 26 -34.04 -8.55 -2.34
CA LYS A 26 -33.85 -7.31 -1.57
C LYS A 26 -32.98 -7.49 -0.33
N VAL A 27 -33.22 -8.56 0.44
CA VAL A 27 -32.47 -8.84 1.68
C VAL A 27 -31.05 -9.28 1.35
N THR A 28 -30.85 -10.06 0.29
CA THR A 28 -29.51 -10.50 -0.14
C THR A 28 -28.64 -9.32 -0.57
N ILE A 29 -29.20 -8.36 -1.30
CA ILE A 29 -28.46 -7.14 -1.69
C ILE A 29 -28.09 -6.31 -0.46
N LEU A 30 -29.06 -6.02 0.42
CA LEU A 30 -28.87 -5.14 1.58
C LEU A 30 -28.01 -5.75 2.69
N ALA A 31 -28.16 -7.04 2.99
CA ALA A 31 -27.51 -7.68 4.13
C ALA A 31 -26.19 -8.38 3.77
N PHE A 32 -25.96 -8.71 2.50
CA PHE A 32 -24.74 -9.42 2.08
C PHE A 32 -23.90 -8.62 1.09
N ILE A 33 -24.46 -8.22 -0.05
CA ILE A 33 -23.66 -7.58 -1.11
C ILE A 33 -23.11 -6.23 -0.66
N ILE A 34 -23.94 -5.35 -0.11
CA ILE A 34 -23.53 -4.02 0.34
C ILE A 34 -22.51 -4.08 1.51
N PRO A 35 -22.73 -4.88 2.57
CA PRO A 35 -21.79 -4.96 3.68
C PRO A 35 -20.44 -5.58 3.28
N ILE A 36 -20.44 -6.61 2.42
CA ILE A 36 -19.20 -7.21 1.91
C ILE A 36 -18.41 -6.18 1.10
N TYR A 37 -19.07 -5.41 0.25
CA TYR A 37 -18.43 -4.31 -0.49
C TYR A 37 -17.83 -3.26 0.43
N ALA A 38 -18.62 -2.76 1.39
CA ALA A 38 -18.15 -1.76 2.35
C ALA A 38 -16.93 -2.26 3.12
N SER A 39 -16.98 -3.51 3.59
CA SER A 39 -15.88 -4.16 4.31
C SER A 39 -14.63 -4.28 3.44
N PHE A 40 -14.78 -4.66 2.17
CA PHE A 40 -13.69 -4.76 1.21
C PHE A 40 -13.03 -3.40 0.95
N VAL A 41 -13.82 -2.35 0.73
CA VAL A 41 -13.29 -0.99 0.51
C VAL A 41 -12.53 -0.50 1.74
N VAL A 42 -13.09 -0.67 2.95
CA VAL A 42 -12.44 -0.29 4.21
C VAL A 42 -11.12 -1.05 4.39
N PHE A 43 -11.12 -2.37 4.14
CA PHE A 43 -9.91 -3.19 4.19
C PHE A 43 -8.81 -2.67 3.24
N MET A 44 -9.17 -2.38 1.99
CA MET A 44 -8.22 -1.88 0.99
C MET A 44 -7.60 -0.54 1.41
N ILE A 45 -8.42 0.39 1.91
CA ILE A 45 -7.95 1.69 2.40
C ILE A 45 -7.01 1.49 3.60
N ALA A 46 -7.40 0.67 4.56
CA ALA A 46 -6.60 0.39 5.75
C ALA A 46 -5.25 -0.26 5.39
N PHE A 47 -5.25 -1.21 4.45
CA PHE A 47 -4.04 -1.88 3.98
C PHE A 47 -3.05 -0.91 3.34
N VAL A 48 -3.52 -0.06 2.42
CA VAL A 48 -2.66 0.94 1.77
C VAL A 48 -2.16 1.98 2.76
N GLY A 49 -3.02 2.45 3.68
CA GLY A 49 -2.61 3.35 4.76
C GLY A 49 -1.49 2.75 5.62
N TYR A 50 -1.64 1.49 6.01
CA TYR A 50 -0.62 0.77 6.77
C TYR A 50 0.69 0.63 5.98
N ALA A 51 0.62 0.28 4.69
CA ALA A 51 1.81 0.15 3.85
C ALA A 51 2.59 1.46 3.70
N ILE A 52 1.89 2.59 3.53
CA ILE A 52 2.52 3.92 3.45
C ILE A 52 3.20 4.27 4.79
N LEU A 53 2.50 4.08 5.91
CA LEU A 53 3.05 4.34 7.24
C LEU A 53 4.28 3.47 7.52
N PHE A 54 4.25 2.21 7.10
CA PHE A 54 5.39 1.30 7.23
C PHE A 54 6.60 1.79 6.43
N MET A 55 6.42 2.22 5.18
CA MET A 55 7.49 2.80 4.36
C MET A 55 8.06 4.09 4.97
N MET A 56 7.20 4.96 5.51
CA MET A 56 7.64 6.16 6.23
C MET A 56 8.44 5.81 7.49
N LYS A 57 8.03 4.76 8.22
CA LYS A 57 8.76 4.28 9.40
C LYS A 57 10.15 3.77 9.02
N ILE A 58 10.27 2.99 7.95
CA ILE A 58 11.57 2.54 7.43
C ILE A 58 12.45 3.75 7.07
N TRP A 59 11.89 4.73 6.38
CA TRP A 59 12.63 5.93 6.00
C TRP A 59 13.10 6.75 7.21
N ASN A 60 12.25 6.91 8.22
CA ASN A 60 12.61 7.59 9.46
C ASN A 60 13.70 6.82 10.23
N LEU A 61 13.63 5.49 10.27
CA LEU A 61 14.71 4.66 10.81
C LEU A 61 16.02 4.87 10.04
N ILE A 62 15.99 4.87 8.70
CA ILE A 62 17.17 5.16 7.90
C ILE A 62 17.72 6.54 8.25
N LYS A 63 16.89 7.59 8.31
CA LYS A 63 17.33 8.94 8.70
C LYS A 63 17.96 8.99 10.08
N GLU A 64 17.44 8.24 11.04
CA GLU A 64 17.93 8.24 12.42
C GLU A 64 19.22 7.46 12.59
N TYR A 65 19.33 6.30 11.93
CA TYR A 65 20.45 5.38 12.12
C TYR A 65 21.58 5.58 11.11
N PHE A 66 21.33 6.16 9.94
CA PHE A 66 22.38 6.39 8.93
C PHE A 66 23.50 7.28 9.48
N PRO A 67 23.25 8.43 10.14
CA PRO A 67 24.32 9.24 10.74
C PRO A 67 25.08 8.49 11.84
N LYS A 68 24.37 7.69 12.65
CA LYS A 68 24.95 6.89 13.74
C LYS A 68 25.79 5.72 13.23
N ALA A 69 25.46 5.16 12.06
CA ALA A 69 26.22 4.10 11.41
C ALA A 69 27.56 4.58 10.83
N PHE A 70 27.75 5.89 10.68
CA PHE A 70 29.03 6.51 10.27
C PHE A 70 29.79 7.14 11.44
N ASP A 71 29.24 7.07 12.67
CA ASP A 71 29.90 7.53 13.89
C ASP A 71 30.92 6.49 14.37
N TYR A 72 31.99 6.32 13.58
CA TYR A 72 33.06 5.34 13.81
C TYR A 72 34.11 5.87 14.80
N SER A 73 33.67 6.32 15.98
CA SER A 73 34.56 6.66 17.11
C SER A 73 35.47 5.52 17.56
N SER A 74 35.20 4.29 17.11
CA SER A 74 35.93 3.06 17.40
C SER A 74 36.66 2.44 16.19
N ALA A 75 36.65 3.06 14.99
CA ALA A 75 37.39 2.51 13.85
C ALA A 75 38.90 2.68 14.03
N SER A 76 39.56 1.63 14.52
CA SER A 76 41.02 1.54 14.55
C SER A 76 41.54 1.20 13.16
N GLY A 77 42.18 2.16 12.50
CA GLY A 77 42.77 1.99 11.18
C GLY A 77 43.37 3.29 10.66
N SER A 78 44.35 3.18 9.78
CA SER A 78 44.91 4.32 9.05
C SER A 78 44.98 3.98 7.57
N PHE A 79 44.58 4.94 6.74
CA PHE A 79 44.76 4.87 5.30
C PHE A 79 45.47 6.15 4.84
N ALA A 80 46.56 6.01 4.08
CA ALA A 80 47.39 7.11 3.62
C ALA A 80 47.87 8.08 4.74
N GLY A 81 48.11 7.57 5.96
CA GLY A 81 48.59 8.36 7.10
C GLY A 81 47.52 9.15 7.86
N LEU A 82 46.25 9.11 7.40
CA LEU A 82 45.11 9.65 8.13
C LEU A 82 44.40 8.54 8.91
N SER A 83 43.91 8.87 10.10
CA SER A 83 43.08 7.93 10.85
C SER A 83 41.76 7.70 10.13
N SER A 84 41.25 6.46 10.15
CA SER A 84 39.96 6.12 9.55
C SER A 84 38.84 7.01 10.09
N HIS A 85 38.89 7.36 11.39
CA HIS A 85 37.99 8.33 12.01
C HIS A 85 38.03 9.72 11.33
N THR A 86 39.22 10.25 11.06
CA THR A 86 39.37 11.54 10.35
C THR A 86 38.78 11.48 8.94
N ILE A 87 39.02 10.38 8.21
CA ILE A 87 38.52 10.21 6.84
C ILE A 87 36.98 10.19 6.80
N THR A 88 36.33 9.42 7.68
CA THR A 88 34.86 9.39 7.79
C THR A 88 34.28 10.71 8.28
N SER A 89 34.91 11.35 9.27
CA SER A 89 34.49 12.66 9.79
C SER A 89 34.53 13.72 8.69
N SER A 90 35.62 13.83 7.94
CA SER A 90 35.75 14.79 6.84
C SER A 90 34.77 14.49 5.69
N THR A 91 34.48 13.22 5.42
CA THR A 91 33.49 12.83 4.40
C THR A 91 32.08 13.22 4.81
N MET A 92 31.70 13.01 6.07
CA MET A 92 30.39 13.42 6.59
C MET A 92 30.26 14.95 6.68
N ALA A 93 31.33 15.66 7.07
CA ALA A 93 31.38 17.12 7.03
C ALA A 93 31.20 17.63 5.60
N PHE A 94 31.91 17.05 4.62
CA PHE A 94 31.74 17.37 3.21
C PHE A 94 30.30 17.12 2.74
N LEU A 95 29.68 15.99 3.08
CA LEU A 95 28.30 15.69 2.69
C LEU A 95 27.26 16.68 3.27
N ASN A 96 27.51 17.20 4.47
CA ASN A 96 26.67 18.22 5.09
C ASN A 96 26.90 19.61 4.50
N GLU A 97 28.16 20.05 4.40
CA GLU A 97 28.53 21.37 3.91
C GLU A 97 28.27 21.54 2.40
N SER A 98 28.39 20.47 1.63
CA SER A 98 28.03 20.45 0.19
C SER A 98 26.51 20.47 -0.07
N GLY A 99 25.68 20.33 0.96
CA GLY A 99 24.22 20.25 0.84
C GLY A 99 23.70 18.94 0.23
N LEU A 100 24.57 17.99 -0.14
CA LEU A 100 24.20 16.70 -0.72
C LEU A 100 23.31 15.87 0.21
N ALA A 101 23.58 15.87 1.51
CA ALA A 101 22.75 15.17 2.50
C ALA A 101 21.30 15.70 2.53
N LEU A 102 21.15 17.02 2.48
CA LEU A 102 19.86 17.72 2.45
C LEU A 102 19.12 17.45 1.13
N ALA A 103 19.82 17.53 0.00
CA ALA A 103 19.27 17.23 -1.32
C ALA A 103 18.77 15.78 -1.43
N PHE A 104 19.55 14.81 -0.93
CA PHE A 104 19.17 13.40 -0.91
C PHE A 104 17.95 13.14 -0.03
N SER A 105 17.92 13.71 1.18
CA SER A 105 16.79 13.60 2.11
C SER A 105 15.50 14.14 1.49
N ASN A 106 15.57 15.28 0.80
CA ASN A 106 14.45 15.90 0.11
C ASN A 106 14.00 15.07 -1.10
N ALA A 107 14.93 14.55 -1.91
CA ALA A 107 14.61 13.68 -3.04
C ALA A 107 13.88 12.41 -2.60
N MET A 108 14.29 11.80 -1.49
CA MET A 108 13.63 10.61 -0.95
C MET A 108 12.25 10.91 -0.34
N ASN A 109 12.08 12.05 0.34
CA ASN A 109 10.76 12.49 0.78
C ASN A 109 9.81 12.68 -0.43
N LEU A 110 10.31 13.28 -1.50
CA LEU A 110 9.56 13.47 -2.74
C LEU A 110 9.19 12.13 -3.37
N PHE A 111 10.14 11.20 -3.46
CA PHE A 111 9.93 9.85 -3.98
C PHE A 111 8.83 9.12 -3.21
N LEU A 112 8.87 9.13 -1.87
CA LEU A 112 7.83 8.50 -1.04
C LEU A 112 6.46 9.16 -1.23
N SER A 113 6.42 10.47 -1.45
CA SER A 113 5.18 11.21 -1.71
C SER A 113 4.58 10.86 -3.08
N ILE A 114 5.41 10.72 -4.11
CA ILE A 114 4.97 10.29 -5.44
C ILE A 114 4.49 8.83 -5.37
N LEU A 115 5.21 7.98 -4.65
CA LEU A 115 4.85 6.58 -4.47
C LEU A 115 3.49 6.43 -3.76
N SER A 116 3.23 7.21 -2.71
CA SER A 116 1.94 7.18 -2.00
C SER A 116 0.78 7.66 -2.88
N LEU A 117 0.98 8.72 -3.67
CA LEU A 117 0.02 9.19 -4.68
C LEU A 117 -0.27 8.12 -5.74
N TYR A 118 0.77 7.42 -6.21
CA TYR A 118 0.62 6.32 -7.16
C TYR A 118 -0.25 5.19 -6.58
N PHE A 119 0.01 4.77 -5.35
CA PHE A 119 -0.81 3.76 -4.67
C PHE A 119 -2.25 4.21 -4.45
N ALA A 120 -2.47 5.48 -4.09
CA ALA A 120 -3.82 6.04 -3.95
C ALA A 120 -4.60 6.02 -5.28
N LEU A 121 -3.96 6.37 -6.39
CA LEU A 121 -4.57 6.30 -7.73
C LEU A 121 -4.92 4.86 -8.14
N GLN A 122 -4.04 3.90 -7.85
CA GLN A 122 -4.33 2.49 -8.15
C GLN A 122 -5.45 1.95 -7.27
N LEU A 123 -5.48 2.30 -5.99
CA LEU A 123 -6.56 1.96 -5.08
C LEU A 123 -7.90 2.51 -5.58
N TYR A 124 -7.93 3.78 -6.01
CA TYR A 124 -9.13 4.38 -6.60
C TYR A 124 -9.63 3.61 -7.84
N LYS A 125 -8.72 3.24 -8.75
CA LYS A 125 -9.08 2.45 -9.94
C LYS A 125 -9.68 1.10 -9.58
N VAL A 126 -9.10 0.40 -8.59
CA VAL A 126 -9.62 -0.87 -8.09
C VAL A 126 -11.00 -0.71 -7.46
N ILE A 127 -11.19 0.31 -6.62
CA ILE A 127 -12.50 0.60 -6.00
C ILE A 127 -13.56 0.90 -7.06
N MET A 128 -13.24 1.72 -8.07
CA MET A 128 -14.16 2.03 -9.17
C MET A 128 -14.52 0.79 -9.99
N TYR A 129 -13.53 -0.08 -10.25
CA TYR A 129 -13.77 -1.35 -10.93
C TYR A 129 -14.70 -2.27 -10.14
N VAL A 130 -14.46 -2.46 -8.83
CA VAL A 130 -15.32 -3.29 -7.97
C VAL A 130 -16.71 -2.69 -7.88
N ARG A 131 -16.84 -1.37 -7.69
CA ARG A 131 -18.13 -0.67 -7.65
C ARG A 131 -18.94 -0.91 -8.92
N LYS A 132 -18.29 -0.83 -10.09
CA LYS A 132 -18.95 -1.11 -11.37
C LYS A 132 -19.49 -2.55 -11.42
N ASN A 133 -18.65 -3.54 -11.11
CA ASN A 133 -19.08 -4.94 -11.12
C ASN A 133 -20.23 -5.22 -10.15
N ILE A 134 -20.24 -4.60 -8.97
CA ILE A 134 -21.32 -4.75 -8.00
C ILE A 134 -22.62 -4.11 -8.51
N ASN A 135 -22.54 -2.91 -9.09
CA ASN A 135 -23.70 -2.29 -9.73
C ASN A 135 -24.27 -3.18 -10.85
N ASP A 136 -23.40 -3.81 -11.65
CA ASP A 136 -23.82 -4.72 -12.71
C ASP A 136 -24.52 -5.97 -12.14
N ILE A 137 -23.99 -6.57 -11.06
CA ILE A 137 -24.62 -7.70 -10.35
C ILE A 137 -25.98 -7.28 -9.78
N ILE A 138 -26.06 -6.13 -9.11
CA ILE A 138 -27.32 -5.62 -8.54
C ILE A 138 -28.34 -5.39 -9.66
N THR A 139 -27.96 -4.74 -10.74
CA THR A 139 -28.85 -4.46 -11.88
C THR A 139 -29.34 -5.75 -12.53
N SER A 140 -28.46 -6.74 -12.68
CA SER A 140 -28.83 -8.07 -13.18
C SER A 140 -29.85 -8.77 -12.27
N LEU A 141 -29.62 -8.75 -10.95
CA LEU A 141 -30.55 -9.32 -9.95
C LEU A 141 -31.89 -8.58 -9.91
N LEU A 142 -31.89 -7.25 -10.05
CA LEU A 142 -33.11 -6.44 -10.12
C LEU A 142 -33.93 -6.75 -11.39
N ASN A 143 -33.27 -6.88 -12.54
CA ASN A 143 -33.92 -7.23 -13.80
C ASN A 143 -34.54 -8.63 -13.79
N LEU A 144 -33.95 -9.56 -13.03
CA LEU A 144 -34.53 -10.90 -12.80
C LEU A 144 -35.79 -10.87 -11.92
N MET A 145 -36.03 -9.82 -11.13
CA MET A 145 -37.30 -9.64 -10.40
C MET A 145 -38.42 -9.05 -11.25
N SER A 146 -38.08 -8.32 -12.32
CA SER A 146 -39.06 -7.67 -13.19
C SER A 146 -39.60 -8.58 -14.31
N ARG A 147 -39.11 -9.82 -14.39
CA ARG A 147 -39.63 -10.88 -15.25
C ARG A 147 -40.44 -11.87 -14.42
#